data_AF-A0A814R813-F1
#
_entry.id   AF-A0A814R813-F1
#
_cell.length_a   1.000
_cell.length_b   1.000
_cell.length_c   1.000
_cell.angle_alpha   90.00
_cell.angle_beta   90.00
_cell.angle_gamma   90.00
#
_symmetry.space_group_name_H-M   'P 1'
#
loop_
_entity.id
_entity.type
_entity.pdbx_description
1 polymer ?
#
loop_
_entity_poly.entity_id
_entity_poly.type
_entity_poly.pdbx_seq_one_letter_code
_entity_poly.pdbx_strand_id
1 'polypeptide(L)'
;MNDNGQQTRGIIKVKFDEQEEDASLFDQNTLLKRGSINSKTILIANKPKTLKKINISFKKSLGFNLGIGLADQWNFRSVTVLDMQSNSSYKFCPTSNSPMIKSGSNLTYKLC
;
A
#
# COMPACT_ATOMS: atom_id res chain seq x y z
N MET A 1 -21.34 19.33 9.32
CA MET A 1 -21.15 17.86 9.43
C MET A 1 -19.66 17.59 9.37
N ASN A 2 -19.05 17.17 10.47
CA ASN A 2 -17.61 16.86 10.51
C ASN A 2 -17.38 15.53 9.82
N ASP A 3 -16.75 15.58 8.64
CA ASP A 3 -16.23 14.40 7.96
C ASP A 3 -14.99 13.92 8.73
N ASN A 4 -15.24 13.25 9.87
CA ASN A 4 -14.22 12.56 10.65
C ASN A 4 -13.80 11.32 9.84
N GLY A 5 -13.08 11.55 8.75
CA GLY A 5 -12.59 10.51 7.85
C GLY A 5 -11.93 9.42 8.67
N GLN A 6 -12.49 8.20 8.59
CA GLN A 6 -12.04 7.05 9.35
C GLN A 6 -10.53 6.86 9.16
N GLN A 7 -9.79 6.93 10.26
CA GLN A 7 -8.35 6.70 10.30
C GLN A 7 -8.12 5.27 10.77
N THR A 8 -7.32 4.50 10.04
CA THR A 8 -6.93 3.15 10.45
C THR A 8 -5.42 3.06 10.51
N ARG A 9 -4.90 2.40 11.55
CA ARG A 9 -3.49 2.04 11.64
C ARG A 9 -3.23 0.72 10.94
N GLY A 10 -2.24 0.67 10.07
CA GLY A 10 -1.87 -0.56 9.39
C GLY A 10 -0.53 -0.48 8.69
N ILE A 11 0.07 -1.66 8.50
CA ILE A 11 1.27 -1.83 7.69
C ILE A 11 0.84 -2.15 6.27
N ILE A 12 1.43 -1.47 5.30
CA ILE A 12 1.41 -1.89 3.89
C ILE A 12 2.78 -2.46 3.56
N LYS A 13 2.83 -3.67 3.01
CA LYS A 13 4.06 -4.20 2.41
C LYS A 13 3.91 -4.25 0.90
N VAL A 14 5.01 -4.00 0.21
CA VAL A 14 5.11 -4.11 -1.25
C VAL A 14 6.17 -5.13 -1.60
N LYS A 15 5.79 -6.09 -2.46
CA LYS A 15 6.70 -7.07 -3.07
C LYS A 15 6.75 -6.85 -4.58
N PHE A 16 7.94 -6.79 -5.14
CA PHE A 16 8.19 -6.65 -6.58
C PHE A 16 8.34 -8.03 -7.23
N ASP A 17 7.91 -8.18 -8.50
CA ASP A 17 7.85 -9.49 -9.18
C ASP A 17 9.21 -10.22 -9.32
N GLU A 18 10.33 -9.50 -9.23
CA GLU A 18 11.69 -10.05 -9.35
C GLU A 18 12.47 -10.07 -8.02
N GLN A 19 11.82 -9.78 -6.88
CA GLN A 19 12.47 -9.77 -5.54
C GLN A 19 11.67 -10.63 -4.56
N GLU A 20 12.32 -11.58 -3.89
CA GLU A 20 11.71 -12.35 -2.79
C GLU A 20 11.59 -11.58 -1.48
N GLU A 21 12.11 -10.35 -1.42
CA GLU A 21 12.07 -9.51 -0.22
C GLU A 21 10.83 -8.60 -0.19
N ASP A 22 10.10 -8.67 0.92
CA ASP A 22 9.00 -7.76 1.23
C ASP A 22 9.54 -6.41 1.72
N ALA A 23 9.26 -5.31 1.02
CA ALA A 23 9.53 -3.97 1.53
C ALA A 23 8.32 -3.47 2.35
N SER A 24 8.51 -3.16 3.63
CA SER A 24 7.45 -2.55 4.46
C SER A 24 7.37 -1.05 4.19
N LEU A 25 6.32 -0.61 3.49
CA LEU A 25 6.09 0.79 3.15
C LEU A 25 5.52 1.60 4.30
N PHE A 26 5.00 0.99 5.37
CA PHE A 26 4.50 1.73 6.53
C PHE A 26 4.80 0.94 7.80
N ASP A 27 4.93 1.63 8.92
CA ASP A 27 5.05 0.99 10.23
C ASP A 27 3.67 0.78 10.87
N GLN A 28 3.62 0.09 12.00
CA GLN A 28 2.36 -0.21 12.70
C GLN A 28 1.63 1.03 13.23
N ASN A 29 2.26 2.20 13.19
CA ASN A 29 1.74 3.45 13.75
C ASN A 29 1.32 4.45 12.67
N THR A 30 1.47 4.11 11.38
CA THR A 30 1.05 4.97 10.29
C THR A 30 -0.47 5.06 10.24
N LEU A 31 -1.00 6.28 10.31
CA LEU A 31 -2.42 6.58 10.13
C LEU A 31 -2.75 6.65 8.63
N LEU A 32 -3.54 5.70 8.15
CA LEU A 32 -4.10 5.75 6.81
C LEU A 32 -5.44 6.47 6.87
N LYS A 33 -5.55 7.58 6.13
CA LYS A 33 -6.79 8.35 5.99
C LYS A 33 -7.47 8.06 4.65
N ARG A 34 -8.78 7.81 4.68
CA ARG A 34 -9.59 7.60 3.48
C ARG A 34 -9.54 8.82 2.56
N GLY A 35 -9.46 8.58 1.25
CA GLY A 35 -9.41 9.64 0.23
C GLY A 35 -8.12 10.47 0.24
N SER A 36 -7.12 10.09 1.04
CA SER A 36 -5.83 10.78 1.11
C SER A 36 -4.75 10.01 0.35
N ILE A 37 -3.76 10.75 -0.16
CA ILE A 37 -2.53 10.18 -0.69
C ILE A 37 -1.58 9.98 0.49
N ASN A 38 -1.08 8.75 0.66
CA ASN A 38 -0.04 8.43 1.64
C ASN A 38 1.22 8.06 0.86
N SER A 39 2.37 8.58 1.26
CA SER A 39 3.66 8.29 0.63
C SER A 39 4.70 7.89 1.67
N LYS A 40 5.65 7.03 1.26
CA LYS A 40 6.86 6.74 2.02
C LYS A 40 7.98 6.39 1.06
N THR A 41 9.19 6.84 1.41
CA THR A 41 10.42 6.42 0.74
C THR A 41 10.87 5.08 1.29
N ILE A 42 11.16 4.13 0.40
CA ILE A 42 11.84 2.88 0.76
C ILE A 42 13.17 2.77 0.07
N LEU A 43 14.13 2.19 0.78
CA LEU A 43 15.41 1.77 0.21
C LEU A 43 15.27 0.31 -0.20
N ILE A 44 15.57 0.03 -1.46
CA ILE A 44 15.58 -1.32 -2.02
C ILE A 44 17.03 -1.66 -2.31
N ALA A 45 17.59 -2.61 -1.56
CA ALA A 45 19.00 -3.00 -1.70
C ALA A 45 19.28 -3.62 -3.09
N ASN A 46 18.35 -4.42 -3.60
CA ASN A 46 18.44 -5.09 -4.90
C ASN A 46 17.32 -4.65 -5.82
N LYS A 47 17.47 -3.47 -6.44
CA LYS A 47 16.49 -2.92 -7.37
C LYS A 47 16.29 -3.88 -8.55
N PRO A 48 15.05 -4.32 -8.85
CA PRO A 48 14.77 -5.14 -10.03
C PRO A 48 15.08 -4.36 -11.31
N LYS A 49 15.53 -5.05 -12.36
CA LYS A 49 15.88 -4.40 -13.64
C LYS A 49 14.67 -3.71 -14.26
N THR A 50 13.49 -4.29 -14.10
CA THR A 50 12.23 -3.74 -14.59
C THR A 50 11.11 -3.89 -13.57
N LEU A 51 10.43 -2.80 -13.25
CA LEU A 51 9.26 -2.78 -12.37
C LEU A 51 7.99 -3.05 -13.18
N LYS A 52 7.56 -4.32 -13.27
CA LYS A 52 6.38 -4.72 -14.07
C LYS A 52 5.10 -4.88 -13.26
N LYS A 53 5.25 -5.31 -12.01
CA LYS A 53 4.15 -5.64 -11.11
C LYS A 53 4.58 -5.47 -9.66
N ILE A 54 3.62 -5.07 -8.84
CA ILE A 54 3.76 -4.98 -7.38
C ILE A 54 2.65 -5.78 -6.72
N ASN A 55 2.95 -6.37 -5.57
CA ASN A 55 1.96 -6.98 -4.70
C ASN A 55 1.89 -6.17 -3.42
N ILE A 56 0.70 -5.71 -3.10
CA ILE A 56 0.43 -4.95 -1.90
C ILE A 56 -0.21 -5.90 -0.90
N SER A 57 0.30 -5.94 0.33
CA SER A 57 -0.36 -6.59 1.45
C SER A 57 -0.76 -5.54 2.48
N PHE A 58 -1.95 -5.67 3.06
CA PHE A 58 -2.40 -4.82 4.15
C PHE A 58 -2.50 -5.68 5.41
N LYS A 59 -1.82 -5.25 6.48
CA LYS A 59 -1.97 -5.85 7.81
C LYS A 59 -2.45 -4.78 8.78
N LYS A 60 -3.65 -4.97 9.30
CA LYS A 60 -4.18 -4.14 10.39
C LYS A 60 -3.33 -4.36 11.65
N SER A 61 -2.98 -3.28 12.33
CA SER A 61 -2.37 -3.38 13.66
C SER A 61 -3.47 -3.52 14.71
N LEU A 62 -3.40 -4.55 15.56
CA LEU A 62 -4.36 -4.83 16.65
C LEU A 62 -4.03 -4.01 17.92
N GLY A 63 -3.66 -2.74 17.75
CA GLY A 63 -3.41 -1.84 18.86
C GLY A 63 -4.69 -1.18 19.35
N PHE A 64 -5.36 -1.83 20.31
CA PHE A 64 -6.46 -1.33 21.17
C PHE A 64 -7.81 -0.96 20.54
N ASN A 65 -8.86 -1.59 21.07
CA ASN A 65 -10.28 -1.25 20.93
C ASN A 65 -10.59 0.12 21.56
N LEU A 66 -11.10 1.09 20.80
CA LEU A 66 -12.17 2.00 21.22
C LEU A 66 -12.91 2.53 19.97
N GLY A 67 -14.17 2.14 19.80
CA GLY A 67 -15.11 2.83 18.91
C GLY A 67 -15.22 2.30 17.47
N ILE A 68 -16.33 1.63 17.19
CA ILE A 68 -17.15 1.69 15.97
C ILE A 68 -16.50 2.41 14.76
N GLY A 69 -16.14 1.67 13.70
CA GLY A 69 -15.74 2.25 12.40
C GLY A 69 -14.39 1.80 11.84
N LEU A 70 -13.99 0.55 12.06
CA LEU A 70 -12.72 0.03 11.54
C LEU A 70 -12.89 -0.44 10.09
N ALA A 71 -12.37 0.29 9.13
CA ALA A 71 -12.25 -0.20 7.76
C ALA A 71 -11.34 -1.44 7.75
N ASP A 72 -11.93 -2.62 7.56
CA ASP A 72 -11.25 -3.92 7.38
C ASP A 72 -10.70 -4.09 5.95
N GLN A 73 -11.10 -3.17 5.07
CA GLN A 73 -10.88 -3.20 3.64
C GLN A 73 -10.41 -1.82 3.15
N TRP A 74 -9.36 -1.84 2.33
CA TRP A 74 -8.84 -0.66 1.66
C TRP A 74 -8.97 -0.84 0.14
N ASN A 75 -9.16 0.27 -0.56
CA ASN A 75 -9.11 0.30 -2.01
C ASN A 75 -8.06 1.34 -2.42
N PHE A 76 -6.91 0.87 -2.88
CA PHE A 76 -5.89 1.72 -3.47
C PHE A 76 -6.17 1.79 -4.97
N ARG A 77 -6.61 2.96 -5.45
CA ARG A 77 -6.93 3.19 -6.87
C ARG A 77 -5.72 3.03 -7.78
N SER A 78 -4.57 3.50 -7.31
CA SER A 78 -3.29 3.36 -7.99
C SER A 78 -2.16 3.52 -6.98
N VAL A 79 -1.00 2.98 -7.31
CA VAL A 79 0.24 3.21 -6.58
C VAL A 79 1.27 3.75 -7.55
N THR A 80 1.89 4.86 -7.18
CA THR A 80 2.99 5.45 -7.95
C THR A 80 4.30 5.14 -7.25
N VAL A 81 5.23 4.53 -7.96
CA VAL A 81 6.61 4.30 -7.51
C VAL A 81 7.50 5.30 -8.24
N LEU A 82 8.17 6.15 -7.46
CA LEU A 82 9.17 7.09 -7.97
C LEU A 82 10.56 6.50 -7.73
N ASP A 83 11.30 6.33 -8.81
CA ASP A 83 12.67 5.86 -8.80
C ASP A 83 13.61 7.05 -8.78
N MET A 84 14.16 7.34 -7.60
CA MET A 84 15.01 8.52 -7.42
C MET A 84 16.37 8.40 -8.12
N GLN A 85 16.85 7.18 -8.43
CA GLN A 85 18.12 6.98 -9.12
C GLN A 85 18.00 7.22 -10.62
N SER A 86 16.94 6.70 -11.25
CA SER A 86 16.70 6.86 -12.69
C SER A 86 15.74 8.01 -13.02
N ASN A 87 15.28 8.76 -12.02
CA ASN A 87 14.24 9.78 -12.13
C ASN A 87 13.00 9.30 -12.90
N SER A 88 12.66 8.02 -12.74
CA SER A 88 11.56 7.37 -13.47
C SER A 88 10.32 7.26 -12.58
N SER A 89 9.15 7.34 -13.18
CA SER A 89 7.87 7.18 -12.48
C SER A 89 7.11 6.00 -13.06
N TYR A 90 6.62 5.12 -12.19
CA TYR A 90 5.87 3.93 -12.56
C TYR A 90 4.51 3.98 -11.88
N LYS A 91 3.45 3.97 -12.67
CA LYS A 91 2.09 3.92 -12.14
C LYS A 91 1.59 2.49 -12.19
N PHE A 92 1.05 2.02 -11.07
CA PHE A 92 0.51 0.68 -10.93
C PHE A 92 -0.99 0.76 -10.68
N CYS A 93 -1.76 0.07 -11.50
CA CYS A 93 -3.19 -0.08 -11.36
C CYS A 93 -3.54 -1.49 -10.89
N PRO A 94 -4.58 -1.61 -10.06
CA PRO A 94 -5.04 -2.92 -9.60
C PRO A 94 -5.50 -3.77 -10.78
N THR A 95 -5.21 -5.07 -10.74
CA THR A 95 -5.65 -5.99 -11.82
C THR A 95 -7.12 -6.39 -11.70
N SER A 96 -7.78 -6.06 -10.59
CA SER A 96 -9.20 -6.32 -10.36
C SER A 96 -10.01 -5.04 -10.55
N ASN A 97 -11.19 -5.16 -11.17
CA ASN A 97 -12.17 -4.08 -11.33
C ASN A 97 -12.78 -3.61 -10.00
N SER A 98 -12.60 -4.37 -8.91
CA SER A 98 -13.00 -4.00 -7.55
C SER A 98 -11.90 -4.39 -6.55
N PRO A 99 -10.82 -3.61 -6.50
CA PRO A 99 -9.62 -3.93 -5.73
C PRO A 99 -9.82 -3.57 -4.27
N MET A 100 -10.45 -4.47 -3.53
CA MET A 100 -10.55 -4.36 -2.09
C MET A 100 -9.51 -5.28 -1.46
N ILE A 101 -8.53 -4.69 -0.79
CA ILE A 101 -7.54 -5.43 -0.01
C ILE A 101 -8.01 -5.54 1.44
N LYS A 102 -8.31 -6.76 1.86
CA LYS A 102 -8.64 -7.11 3.24
C LYS A 102 -7.36 -7.24 4.06
N SER A 103 -7.46 -7.00 5.36
CA SER A 103 -6.35 -7.31 6.27
C SER A 103 -5.94 -8.78 6.14
N GLY A 104 -4.65 -9.03 5.96
CA GLY A 104 -4.09 -10.38 5.76
C GLY A 104 -4.21 -10.89 4.32
N SER A 105 -4.75 -10.11 3.39
CA SER A 105 -4.80 -10.45 1.96
C SER A 105 -3.76 -9.68 1.16
N ASN A 106 -3.39 -10.25 0.01
CA ASN A 106 -2.51 -9.63 -0.97
C ASN A 106 -3.31 -9.22 -2.19
N LEU A 107 -2.98 -8.08 -2.77
CA LEU A 107 -3.55 -7.63 -4.02
C LEU A 107 -2.45 -7.24 -5.00
N THR A 108 -2.56 -7.76 -6.22
CA THR A 108 -1.64 -7.50 -7.31
C THR A 108 -2.01 -6.23 -8.06
N TYR A 109 -0.99 -5.46 -8.41
CA TYR A 109 -1.09 -4.31 -9.31
C TYR A 109 -0.07 -4.46 -10.44
N LYS A 110 -0.45 -4.06 -11.65
CA LYS A 110 0.39 -4.06 -12.84
C LYS A 110 0.57 -2.65 -13.36
N LEU A 111 1.62 -2.44 -14.16
CA LEU A 111 1.80 -1.16 -14.84
C LEU A 111 0.53 -0.75 -15.60
N CYS A 112 0.18 0.52 -15.43
CA CYS A 112 -0.73 1.31 -16.24
C CYS A 112 -0.05 2.67 -16.50
#